data_AF-A0A2N0SJZ3-F1
#
_entry.id   AF-A0A2N0SJZ3-F1
#
_cell.length_a   1.000
_cell.length_b   1.000
_cell.length_c   1.000
_cell.angle_alpha   90.00
_cell.angle_beta   90.00
_cell.angle_gamma   90.00
#
_symmetry.space_group_name_H-M   'P 1'
#
loop_
_entity.id
_entity.type
_entity.pdbx_description
1 polymer ?
#
loop_
_entity_poly.entity_id
_entity_poly.type
_entity_poly.pdbx_seq_one_letter_code
_entity_poly.pdbx_strand_id
1 'polypeptide(L)'
;MNVWDVTIEPTIIKYLGSSLQSLLIGESSMIIPMIENILIYCLNLITLEIEILYFKNIDLLVFQYFKNLEIKKLIIDSYGGDGRINDIFINLAINLSIDVKEFSFLHYSR
;
A
#
# COMPACT_ATOMS: atom_id res chain seq x y z
N MET A 1 15.58 3.26 -7.75
CA MET A 1 14.31 3.57 -7.09
C MET A 1 14.39 5.00 -6.62
N ASN A 2 13.47 5.88 -7.00
CA ASN A 2 13.48 7.25 -6.49
C ASN A 2 12.76 7.24 -5.16
N VAL A 3 13.49 7.49 -4.07
CA VAL A 3 12.88 7.67 -2.75
C VAL A 3 12.39 9.10 -2.68
N TRP A 4 11.08 9.25 -2.54
CA TRP A 4 10.46 10.56 -2.39
C TRP A 4 10.28 10.85 -0.89
N ASP A 5 10.26 12.13 -0.55
CA ASP A 5 9.94 12.52 0.82
C ASP A 5 8.44 12.26 1.07
N VAL A 6 8.09 11.67 2.21
CA VAL A 6 6.69 11.35 2.59
C VAL A 6 5.77 12.58 2.49
N THR A 7 6.30 13.77 2.70
CA THR A 7 5.52 15.02 2.61
C THR A 7 5.22 15.44 1.18
N ILE A 8 6.05 15.03 0.20
CA ILE A 8 5.87 15.37 -1.22
C ILE A 8 5.23 14.24 -2.02
N GLU A 9 5.32 13.00 -1.54
CA GLU A 9 4.75 11.81 -2.19
C GLU A 9 3.28 11.97 -2.61
N PRO A 10 2.35 12.41 -1.74
CA PRO A 10 0.97 12.69 -2.13
C PRO A 10 0.87 13.66 -3.31
N THR A 11 1.73 14.67 -3.34
CA THR A 11 1.78 15.67 -4.41
C THR A 11 2.32 15.07 -5.70
N ILE A 12 3.34 14.23 -5.63
CA ILE A 12 3.89 13.56 -6.81
C ILE A 12 2.86 12.61 -7.42
N ILE A 13 2.11 11.86 -6.60
CA ILE A 13 1.00 11.02 -7.05
C ILE A 13 -0.06 11.83 -7.80
N LYS A 14 -0.38 13.05 -7.35
CA LYS A 14 -1.31 13.94 -8.08
C LYS A 14 -0.87 14.24 -9.49
N TYR A 15 0.43 14.45 -9.71
CA TYR A 15 0.97 14.84 -11.01
C TYR A 15 1.28 13.65 -11.92
N LEU A 16 1.76 12.54 -11.36
CA LEU A 16 2.24 11.39 -12.13
C LEU A 16 1.26 10.22 -12.16
N GLY A 17 0.31 10.16 -11.22
CA GLY A 17 -0.52 8.99 -10.96
C GLY A 17 -1.22 8.44 -12.20
N SER A 18 -1.72 9.30 -13.08
CA SER A 18 -2.46 8.89 -14.28
C SER A 18 -1.62 8.08 -15.26
N SER A 19 -0.29 8.22 -15.20
CA SER A 19 0.67 7.50 -16.03
C SER A 19 1.23 6.22 -15.38
N LEU A 20 1.01 6.03 -14.08
CA LEU A 20 1.58 4.91 -13.34
C LEU A 20 0.78 3.63 -13.58
N GLN A 21 1.51 2.57 -13.96
CA GLN A 21 0.98 1.20 -13.99
C GLN A 21 1.44 0.37 -12.78
N SER A 22 2.52 0.78 -12.13
CA SER A 22 3.04 0.16 -10.91
C SER A 22 3.51 1.24 -9.94
N LEU A 23 3.28 1.02 -8.66
CA LEU A 23 3.65 1.92 -7.57
C LEU A 23 4.12 1.09 -6.37
N LEU A 24 5.28 1.44 -5.82
CA LEU A 24 5.76 0.97 -4.53
C LEU A 24 5.61 2.11 -3.52
N ILE A 25 5.06 1.81 -2.34
CA ILE A 25 5.02 2.73 -1.20
C ILE A 25 5.66 2.09 0.04
N GLY A 26 6.36 2.89 0.83
CA GLY A 26 6.96 2.44 2.08
C GLY A 26 6.01 2.56 3.28
N GLU A 27 6.42 1.98 4.42
CA GLU A 27 5.65 1.98 5.67
C GLU A 27 5.21 3.40 6.09
N SER A 28 6.09 4.38 5.97
CA SER A 28 5.80 5.77 6.35
C SER A 28 4.78 6.47 5.44
N SER A 29 4.58 5.93 4.24
CA SER A 29 3.64 6.42 3.23
C SER A 29 2.26 5.76 3.34
N MET A 30 2.12 4.75 4.21
CA MET A 30 0.87 4.02 4.48
C MET A 30 -0.07 4.83 5.38
N ILE A 31 -0.41 6.04 4.93
CA ILE A 31 -1.35 6.96 5.57
C ILE A 31 -2.59 7.15 4.70
N ILE A 32 -3.74 7.45 5.32
CA ILE A 32 -5.02 7.63 4.61
C ILE A 32 -4.91 8.60 3.42
N PRO A 33 -4.31 9.81 3.54
CA PRO A 33 -4.22 10.73 2.41
C PRO A 33 -3.45 10.15 1.21
N MET A 34 -2.47 9.28 1.43
CA MET A 34 -1.72 8.66 0.34
C MET A 34 -2.60 7.68 -0.43
N ILE A 35 -3.35 6.82 0.26
CA ILE A 35 -4.26 5.87 -0.36
C ILE A 35 -5.40 6.60 -1.08
N GLU A 36 -5.95 7.67 -0.51
CA GLU A 36 -6.93 8.52 -1.19
C GLU A 36 -6.37 9.12 -2.48
N ASN A 37 -5.12 9.60 -2.49
CA ASN A 37 -4.49 10.09 -3.72
C ASN A 37 -4.27 8.97 -4.74
N ILE A 38 -3.93 7.75 -4.31
CA ILE A 38 -3.82 6.61 -5.23
C ILE A 38 -5.18 6.33 -5.88
N LEU A 39 -6.25 6.28 -5.09
CA LEU A 39 -7.62 6.06 -5.58
C LEU A 39 -8.06 7.12 -6.59
N ILE A 40 -7.71 8.38 -6.37
CA ILE A 40 -8.15 9.49 -7.21
C ILE A 40 -7.30 9.63 -8.47
N TYR A 41 -5.97 9.53 -8.34
CA TYR A 41 -5.03 9.93 -9.39
C TYR A 41 -4.41 8.75 -10.15
N CYS A 42 -4.37 7.55 -9.57
CA CYS A 42 -3.71 6.38 -10.17
C CYS A 42 -4.70 5.43 -10.86
N LEU A 43 -5.58 5.96 -11.72
CA LEU A 43 -6.66 5.19 -12.35
C LEU A 43 -6.18 4.07 -13.31
N ASN A 44 -4.92 4.10 -13.73
CA ASN A 44 -4.32 3.07 -14.59
C ASN A 44 -3.40 2.12 -13.81
N LEU A 45 -3.42 2.17 -12.48
CA LEU A 45 -2.53 1.38 -11.64
C LEU A 45 -2.90 -0.10 -11.70
N ILE A 46 -1.95 -0.92 -12.13
CA ILE A 46 -2.13 -2.37 -12.24
C ILE A 46 -1.58 -3.05 -10.98
N THR A 47 -0.42 -2.60 -10.49
CA THR A 47 0.30 -3.20 -9.37
C THR A 47 0.56 -2.17 -8.27
N LEU A 48 0.13 -2.48 -7.05
CA LEU A 48 0.55 -1.77 -5.85
C LEU A 48 1.45 -2.69 -5.03
N GLU A 49 2.62 -2.18 -4.66
CA GLU A 49 3.58 -2.84 -3.80
C GLU A 49 3.73 -2.01 -2.52
N ILE A 50 3.79 -2.68 -1.37
CA ILE A 50 3.89 -2.05 -0.05
C ILE A 50 5.05 -2.69 0.70
N GLU A 51 6.01 -1.87 1.11
CA GLU A 51 7.11 -2.30 1.97
C GLU A 51 6.85 -1.91 3.43
N ILE A 52 6.80 -2.90 4.33
CA ILE A 52 6.60 -2.73 5.76
C ILE A 52 7.87 -3.17 6.49
N LEU A 53 8.58 -2.25 7.16
CA LEU A 53 9.89 -2.53 7.75
C LEU A 53 9.84 -2.86 9.26
N TYR A 54 8.94 -2.22 10.00
CA TYR A 54 8.93 -2.27 11.46
C TYR A 54 7.55 -2.39 12.10
N PHE A 55 6.46 -2.24 11.34
CA PHE A 55 5.06 -2.32 11.81
C PHE A 55 4.67 -1.30 12.88
N LYS A 56 5.51 -0.31 13.18
CA LYS A 56 5.32 0.57 14.33
C LYS A 56 4.29 1.66 14.07
N ASN A 57 4.23 2.15 12.84
CA ASN A 57 3.52 3.40 12.53
C ASN A 57 2.35 3.22 11.57
N ILE A 58 1.91 1.98 11.33
CA ILE A 58 0.76 1.70 10.47
C ILE A 58 -0.53 1.87 11.27
N ASP A 59 -1.34 2.84 10.84
CA ASP A 59 -2.74 2.98 11.24
C ASP A 59 -3.58 1.95 10.49
N LEU A 60 -4.19 1.01 11.21
CA LEU A 60 -4.99 -0.07 10.63
C LEU A 60 -6.25 0.46 9.90
N LEU A 61 -6.69 1.69 10.18
CA LEU A 61 -7.81 2.30 9.46
C LEU A 61 -7.52 2.52 7.98
N VAL A 62 -6.24 2.59 7.59
CA VAL A 62 -5.83 2.72 6.19
C VAL A 62 -6.39 1.59 5.31
N PHE A 63 -6.50 0.38 5.87
CA PHE A 63 -6.97 -0.79 5.12
C PHE A 63 -8.43 -0.66 4.70
N GLN A 64 -9.27 0.13 5.39
CA GLN A 64 -10.66 0.34 5.00
C GLN A 64 -10.82 0.95 3.61
N TYR A 65 -9.78 1.64 3.12
CA TYR A 65 -9.75 2.25 1.80
C TYR A 65 -9.33 1.26 0.70
N PHE A 66 -8.72 0.14 1.06
CA PHE A 66 -8.21 -0.85 0.11
C PHE A 66 -9.35 -1.54 -0.65
N LYS A 67 -10.55 -1.57 -0.08
CA LYS A 67 -11.74 -2.16 -0.72
C LYS A 67 -12.14 -1.44 -2.00
N ASN A 68 -11.70 -0.19 -2.16
CA ASN A 68 -11.98 0.66 -3.32
C ASN A 68 -10.80 0.70 -4.31
N LEU A 69 -9.68 0.01 -4.04
CA LEU A 69 -8.55 -0.02 -4.96
C LEU A 69 -8.91 -0.83 -6.21
N GLU A 70 -8.82 -0.19 -7.37
CA GLU A 70 -9.04 -0.81 -8.69
C GLU A 70 -7.72 -1.36 -9.27
N ILE A 71 -6.96 -2.10 -8.45
CA ILE A 71 -5.68 -2.71 -8.85
C ILE A 71 -5.84 -4.20 -9.16
N LYS A 72 -4.99 -4.75 -10.02
CA LYS A 72 -5.00 -6.20 -10.33
C LYS A 72 -4.09 -6.99 -9.41
N LYS A 73 -2.99 -6.40 -8.96
CA LYS A 73 -1.95 -7.06 -8.16
C LYS A 73 -1.62 -6.23 -6.93
N LEU A 74 -1.66 -6.87 -5.77
CA LEU A 74 -1.17 -6.33 -4.50
C LEU A 74 -0.02 -7.19 -4.01
N ILE A 75 1.13 -6.57 -3.76
CA ILE A 75 2.31 -7.19 -3.16
C ILE A 75 2.59 -6.50 -1.84
N ILE A 76 2.79 -7.26 -0.78
CA ILE A 76 3.21 -6.73 0.52
C ILE A 76 4.47 -7.47 0.94
N ASP A 77 5.55 -6.71 1.03
CA ASP A 77 6.82 -7.15 1.57
C ASP A 77 6.95 -6.66 3.00
N SER A 78 7.13 -7.61 3.92
CA SER A 78 7.18 -7.37 5.34
C SER A 78 8.51 -7.83 5.91
N TYR A 79 9.17 -6.95 6.65
CA TYR A 79 10.40 -7.21 7.38
C TYR A 79 10.16 -6.99 8.88
N GLY A 80 10.80 -7.77 9.75
CA GLY A 80 10.81 -7.53 11.20
C GLY A 80 10.04 -8.55 12.06
N GLY A 81 9.97 -8.28 13.37
CA GLY A 81 9.49 -9.24 14.39
C GLY A 81 8.02 -9.10 14.79
N ASP A 82 7.21 -10.04 14.26
CA ASP A 82 6.00 -10.71 14.79
C ASP A 82 4.80 -9.89 15.30
N GLY A 83 4.95 -8.93 16.20
CA GLY A 83 3.85 -8.62 17.14
C GLY A 83 2.53 -8.06 16.56
N ARG A 84 2.53 -7.50 15.34
CA ARG A 84 1.34 -6.90 14.70
C ARG A 84 1.01 -7.46 13.32
N ILE A 85 1.73 -8.51 12.88
CA ILE A 85 1.56 -9.04 11.53
C ILE A 85 0.15 -9.62 11.32
N ASN A 86 -0.38 -10.29 12.35
CA ASN A 86 -1.72 -10.86 12.32
C ASN A 86 -2.78 -9.78 12.20
N ASP A 87 -2.66 -8.66 12.93
CA ASP A 87 -3.61 -7.55 12.85
C ASP A 87 -3.61 -6.92 11.45
N ILE A 88 -2.43 -6.71 10.86
CA ILE A 88 -2.31 -6.20 9.50
C ILE A 88 -2.94 -7.18 8.50
N PHE A 89 -2.61 -8.46 8.60
CA PHE A 89 -3.12 -9.46 7.68
C PHE A 89 -4.66 -9.58 7.76
N ILE A 90 -5.23 -9.58 8.97
CA ILE A 90 -6.68 -9.63 9.18
C ILE A 90 -7.35 -8.38 8.60
N ASN A 91 -6.85 -7.18 8.93
CA ASN A 91 -7.44 -5.93 8.43
C ASN A 91 -7.34 -5.82 6.91
N LEU A 92 -6.24 -6.28 6.33
CA LEU A 92 -6.09 -6.35 4.89
C LEU A 92 -7.09 -7.34 4.28
N ALA A 93 -7.17 -8.57 4.79
CA ALA A 93 -8.04 -9.61 4.24
C ALA A 93 -9.53 -9.20 4.27
N ILE A 94 -9.97 -8.53 5.33
CA ILE A 94 -11.35 -8.04 5.45
C ILE A 94 -11.65 -6.90 4.46
N ASN A 95 -10.64 -6.10 4.09
CA ASN A 95 -10.81 -4.91 3.26
C ASN A 95 -10.14 -5.01 1.89
N LEU A 96 -9.73 -6.20 1.44
CA LEU A 96 -9.13 -6.36 0.13
C LEU A 96 -10.20 -6.21 -0.96
N SER A 97 -9.94 -5.37 -1.97
CA SER A 97 -10.85 -5.21 -3.11
C SER A 97 -11.04 -6.52 -3.87
N ILE A 98 -12.26 -6.75 -4.35
CA ILE A 98 -12.60 -7.91 -5.20
C ILE A 98 -11.87 -7.87 -6.56
N ASP A 99 -11.39 -6.70 -6.98
CA ASP A 99 -10.69 -6.52 -8.24
C ASP A 99 -9.23 -7.02 -8.20
N VAL A 100 -8.71 -7.27 -7.00
CA VAL A 100 -7.36 -7.82 -6.79
C VAL A 100 -7.36 -9.29 -7.23
N LYS A 101 -6.68 -9.58 -8.34
CA LYS A 101 -6.57 -10.93 -8.92
C LYS A 101 -5.37 -11.70 -8.40
N GLU A 102 -4.32 -10.98 -8.02
CA GLU A 102 -3.11 -11.56 -7.47
C GLU A 102 -2.76 -10.83 -6.18
N PHE A 103 -2.58 -11.61 -5.12
CA PHE A 103 -2.14 -11.13 -3.82
C PHE A 103 -0.90 -11.91 -3.40
N SER A 104 0.15 -11.19 -2.99
CA SER A 104 1.36 -11.77 -2.43
C SER A 104 1.68 -11.09 -1.11
N PHE A 105 1.95 -11.90 -0.09
CA PHE A 105 2.38 -11.44 1.22
C PHE A 105 3.66 -12.19 1.58
N LEU A 106 4.78 -11.48 1.53
CA LEU A 106 6.10 -12.02 1.78
C LEU A 106 6.58 -11.50 3.14
N HIS A 107 6.79 -12.41 4.08
CA HIS A 107 7.32 -12.08 5.39
C HIS A 107 8.74 -12.59 5.55
N TYR A 108 9.65 -11.66 5.83
CA TYR A 108 11.06 -11.90 6.06
C TYR A 108 11.33 -11.78 7.56
N SER A 109 11.24 -12.92 8.25
CA SER A 109 11.68 -13.05 9.63
C SER A 109 13.21 -13.01 9.70
N ARG A 110 13.76 -12.24 10.65
CA ARG A 110 15.17 -12.32 11.04
C ARG A 110 15.36 -13.39 12.11
#